data_AF-A0A970ZU16-F1
#
_entry.id   AF-A0A970ZU16-F1
#
_cell.length_a   1.000
_cell.length_b   1.000
_cell.length_c   1.000
_cell.angle_alpha   90.00
_cell.angle_beta   90.00
_cell.angle_gamma   90.00
#
_symmetry.space_group_name_H-M   'P 1'
#
loop_
_entity.id
_entity.type
_entity.pdbx_description
1 polymer ?
#
loop_
_entity_poly.entity_id
_entity_poly.type
_entity_poly.pdbx_seq_one_letter_code
_entity_poly.pdbx_strand_id
1 'polypeptide(L)'
;MKAEVVLTVAESKRLIAKGVASLRKIQDKMEKGIIVVPSGSTNAYIYEELTGQAIDKRAYLAGRTWPAKTPPRWETKPLPDLVLVDGKPAPDLDRFTALERMSPGDVFIKGANALNYANGVAGVSIGNPTGGTVGGALGRIIGRKLHLLIPVGLEKEVPYDIVEASQLLASDEEQLGNVLSLFPIHGEIFTEIEALGILYGVDVIPVAAGGIAGAEGGLRLLLLGERDDVQDAVAFIESIQGEPALI
;
A
#
# COMPACT_ATOMS: atom_id res chain seq x y z
N MET A 1 -20.15 20.70 4.86
CA MET A 1 -19.39 20.90 6.12
C MET A 1 -17.90 20.73 5.82
N LYS A 2 -17.02 21.23 6.71
CA LYS A 2 -15.59 20.96 6.63
C LYS A 2 -15.04 20.49 7.98
N ALA A 3 -14.10 19.57 7.96
CA ALA A 3 -13.34 19.13 9.13
C ALA A 3 -11.87 18.92 8.76
N GLU A 4 -10.97 19.07 9.72
CA GLU A 4 -9.57 18.69 9.54
C GLU A 4 -9.27 17.52 10.48
N VAL A 5 -8.55 16.54 9.96
CA VAL A 5 -8.10 15.35 10.69
C VAL A 5 -6.60 15.18 10.53
N VAL A 6 -5.99 14.51 11.50
CA VAL A 6 -4.57 14.16 11.47
C VAL A 6 -4.43 12.65 11.58
N LEU A 7 -3.60 12.07 10.72
CA LEU A 7 -3.27 10.66 10.71
C LEU A 7 -1.75 10.48 10.74
N THR A 8 -1.26 9.63 11.63
CA THR A 8 0.07 9.06 11.54
C THR A 8 0.12 8.03 10.41
N VAL A 9 1.33 7.63 10.01
CA VAL A 9 1.53 6.62 8.95
C VAL A 9 0.86 5.28 9.31
N ALA A 10 0.80 4.91 10.58
CA ALA A 10 0.15 3.67 11.01
C ALA A 10 -1.37 3.74 10.89
N GLU A 11 -1.96 4.85 11.34
CA GLU A 11 -3.40 5.12 11.24
C GLU A 11 -3.84 5.23 9.77
N SER A 12 -3.05 5.91 8.92
CA SER A 12 -3.24 5.93 7.47
C SER A 12 -3.27 4.53 6.86
N LYS A 13 -2.34 3.64 7.24
CA LYS A 13 -2.32 2.25 6.73
C LYS A 13 -3.52 1.45 7.20
N ARG A 14 -4.00 1.67 8.43
CA ARG A 14 -5.24 1.06 8.93
C ARG A 14 -6.46 1.54 8.14
N LEU A 15 -6.57 2.85 7.92
CA LEU A 15 -7.62 3.46 7.08
C LEU A 15 -7.61 2.86 5.66
N ILE A 16 -6.44 2.85 5.00
CA ILE A 16 -6.28 2.27 3.66
C ILE A 16 -6.68 0.81 3.65
N ALA A 17 -6.26 0.03 4.64
CA ALA A 17 -6.61 -1.40 4.70
C ALA A 17 -8.12 -1.63 4.84
N LYS A 18 -8.80 -0.83 5.68
CA LYS A 18 -10.26 -0.87 5.81
C LYS A 18 -10.97 -0.45 4.53
N GLY A 19 -10.48 0.58 3.86
CA GLY A 19 -10.98 1.00 2.54
C GLY A 19 -10.78 -0.06 1.45
N VAL A 20 -9.63 -0.74 1.44
CA VAL A 20 -9.39 -1.86 0.51
C VAL A 20 -10.37 -3.00 0.77
N ALA A 21 -10.60 -3.37 2.04
CA ALA A 21 -11.54 -4.44 2.39
C ALA A 21 -13.01 -4.12 2.05
N SER A 22 -13.38 -2.82 1.96
CA SER A 22 -14.73 -2.39 1.56
C SER A 22 -14.95 -2.34 0.05
N LEU A 23 -13.88 -2.45 -0.76
CA LEU A 23 -14.01 -2.47 -2.21
C LEU A 23 -14.85 -3.66 -2.67
N ARG A 24 -15.87 -3.40 -3.49
CA ARG A 24 -16.71 -4.45 -4.08
C ARG A 24 -15.89 -5.52 -4.81
N LYS A 25 -14.87 -5.14 -5.56
CA LYS A 25 -13.99 -6.10 -6.26
C LYS A 25 -13.20 -7.01 -5.31
N ILE A 26 -12.90 -6.53 -4.10
CA ILE A 26 -12.25 -7.33 -3.07
C ILE A 26 -13.29 -8.29 -2.47
N GLN A 27 -14.47 -7.80 -2.10
CA GLN A 27 -15.57 -8.62 -1.57
C GLN A 27 -16.00 -9.73 -2.55
N ASP A 28 -16.19 -9.40 -3.82
CA ASP A 28 -16.54 -10.35 -4.87
C ASP A 28 -15.47 -11.47 -4.98
N LYS A 29 -14.18 -11.14 -4.79
CA LYS A 29 -13.07 -12.10 -4.84
C LYS A 29 -12.82 -12.84 -3.53
N MET A 30 -13.30 -12.32 -2.41
CA MET A 30 -13.42 -13.07 -1.17
C MET A 30 -14.49 -14.15 -1.28
N GLU A 31 -15.55 -13.95 -2.08
CA GLU A 31 -16.53 -15.00 -2.36
C GLU A 31 -16.05 -15.98 -3.43
N LYS A 32 -15.48 -15.46 -4.51
CA LYS A 32 -15.03 -16.28 -5.63
C LYS A 32 -13.88 -15.67 -6.44
N GLY A 33 -12.74 -16.34 -6.44
CA GLY A 33 -11.56 -15.98 -7.21
C GLY A 33 -10.30 -15.93 -6.36
N ILE A 34 -9.30 -15.21 -6.82
CA ILE A 34 -7.98 -15.15 -6.18
C ILE A 34 -7.60 -13.72 -5.82
N ILE A 35 -7.15 -13.53 -4.58
CA ILE A 35 -6.51 -12.30 -4.12
C ILE A 35 -5.09 -12.64 -3.66
N VAL A 36 -4.10 -11.96 -4.22
CA VAL A 36 -2.71 -12.07 -3.81
C VAL A 36 -2.30 -10.80 -3.07
N VAL A 37 -1.82 -10.95 -1.84
CA VAL A 37 -1.37 -9.86 -1.00
C VAL A 37 0.06 -10.16 -0.56
N PRO A 38 1.10 -9.80 -1.32
CA PRO A 38 2.49 -10.06 -0.94
C PRO A 38 2.94 -9.21 0.26
N SER A 39 4.10 -9.54 0.83
CA SER A 39 4.70 -8.75 1.93
C SER A 39 4.89 -7.26 1.60
N GLY A 40 4.60 -6.40 2.58
CA GLY A 40 4.68 -4.95 2.48
C GLY A 40 4.03 -4.28 3.70
N SER A 41 4.51 -3.09 4.09
CA SER A 41 4.06 -2.47 5.34
C SER A 41 2.57 -2.12 5.36
N THR A 42 1.99 -1.69 4.23
CA THR A 42 0.54 -1.42 4.12
C THR A 42 -0.22 -2.73 3.95
N ASN A 43 0.34 -3.66 3.16
CA ASN A 43 -0.21 -4.98 2.94
C ASN A 43 -0.34 -5.82 4.23
N ALA A 44 0.48 -5.57 5.25
CA ALA A 44 0.34 -6.19 6.56
C ALA A 44 -0.97 -5.81 7.26
N TYR A 45 -1.47 -4.59 7.08
CA TYR A 45 -2.77 -4.18 7.61
C TYR A 45 -3.90 -4.79 6.78
N ILE A 46 -3.75 -4.84 5.45
CA ILE A 46 -4.70 -5.51 4.55
C ILE A 46 -4.80 -7.00 4.88
N TYR A 47 -3.68 -7.66 5.20
CA TYR A 47 -3.68 -9.03 5.68
C TYR A 47 -4.64 -9.18 6.87
N GLU A 48 -4.51 -8.33 7.89
CA GLU A 48 -5.34 -8.40 9.09
C GLU A 48 -6.81 -8.13 8.78
N GLU A 49 -7.12 -7.13 7.95
CA GLU A 49 -8.52 -6.81 7.59
C GLU A 49 -9.18 -7.91 6.76
N LEU A 50 -8.46 -8.56 5.83
CA LEU A 50 -9.03 -9.61 5.00
C LEU A 50 -9.14 -10.97 5.70
N THR A 51 -8.30 -11.22 6.70
CA THR A 51 -8.27 -12.51 7.41
C THR A 51 -8.91 -12.48 8.79
N GLY A 52 -9.08 -11.28 9.38
CA GLY A 52 -9.45 -11.10 10.78
C GLY A 52 -8.36 -11.51 11.78
N GLN A 53 -7.15 -11.86 11.31
CA GLN A 53 -6.06 -12.33 12.15
C GLN A 53 -5.04 -11.23 12.38
N ALA A 54 -4.78 -10.89 13.64
CA ALA A 54 -3.66 -10.02 14.00
C ALA A 54 -2.32 -10.74 13.72
N ILE A 55 -1.36 -10.02 13.12
CA ILE A 55 -0.03 -10.54 12.84
C ILE A 55 1.06 -9.64 13.43
N ASP A 56 2.24 -10.22 13.67
CA ASP A 56 3.44 -9.39 13.83
C ASP A 56 3.80 -8.75 12.49
N LYS A 57 3.35 -7.52 12.26
CA LYS A 57 3.56 -6.80 11.00
C LYS A 57 5.04 -6.67 10.62
N ARG A 58 5.97 -6.75 11.59
CA ARG A 58 7.42 -6.75 11.35
C ARG A 58 7.87 -7.97 10.54
N ALA A 59 7.14 -9.07 10.64
CA ALA A 59 7.34 -10.30 9.87
C ALA A 59 6.87 -10.20 8.42
N TYR A 60 6.15 -9.12 8.05
CA TYR A 60 5.47 -8.99 6.76
C TYR A 60 5.93 -7.77 5.95
N LEU A 61 7.21 -7.42 6.04
CA LEU A 61 7.77 -6.21 5.44
C LEU A 61 8.65 -6.53 4.23
N ALA A 62 8.58 -5.67 3.22
CA ALA A 62 9.48 -5.65 2.06
C ALA A 62 9.67 -4.21 1.58
N GLY A 63 10.82 -3.93 0.94
CA GLY A 63 11.10 -2.62 0.32
C GLY A 63 10.95 -1.45 1.30
N ARG A 64 11.68 -1.49 2.42
CA ARG A 64 11.55 -0.54 3.53
C ARG A 64 12.72 0.43 3.59
N THR A 65 12.45 1.63 4.08
CA THR A 65 13.47 2.66 4.36
C THR A 65 13.67 2.77 5.87
N TRP A 66 14.93 2.79 6.32
CA TRP A 66 15.33 2.86 7.72
C TRP A 66 16.35 3.97 7.95
N PRO A 67 16.51 4.48 9.19
CA PRO A 67 17.63 5.34 9.53
C PRO A 67 18.96 4.65 9.21
N ALA A 68 19.76 5.23 8.32
CA ALA A 68 20.99 4.62 7.82
C ALA A 68 22.04 4.36 8.92
N LYS A 69 22.11 5.25 9.93
CA LYS A 69 23.10 5.14 11.02
C LYS A 69 22.68 4.16 12.12
N THR A 70 21.38 4.06 12.38
CA THR A 70 20.83 3.26 13.48
C THR A 70 19.60 2.49 12.99
N PRO A 71 19.77 1.50 12.11
CA PRO A 71 18.66 0.69 11.66
C PRO A 71 18.07 -0.11 12.84
N PRO A 72 16.74 -0.27 12.90
CA PRO A 72 16.11 -1.04 13.96
C PRO A 72 16.55 -2.51 13.89
N ARG A 73 16.70 -3.13 15.07
CA ARG A 73 16.93 -4.58 15.20
C ARG A 73 15.74 -5.21 15.90
N TRP A 74 15.14 -6.19 15.25
CA TRP A 74 14.12 -7.04 15.86
C TRP A 74 14.30 -8.48 15.37
N GLU A 75 14.01 -9.43 16.24
CA GLU A 75 13.91 -10.84 15.88
C GLU A 75 12.47 -11.13 15.49
N THR A 76 12.26 -11.49 14.23
CA THR A 76 10.95 -11.88 13.72
C THR A 76 11.14 -12.93 12.63
N LYS A 77 10.24 -13.91 12.60
CA LYS A 77 10.25 -14.96 11.56
C LYS A 77 9.40 -14.46 10.39
N PRO A 78 9.94 -14.34 9.17
CA PRO A 78 9.16 -13.90 8.01
C PRO A 78 7.91 -14.75 7.83
N LEU A 79 6.77 -14.08 7.61
CA LEU A 79 5.53 -14.73 7.24
C LEU A 79 5.48 -14.95 5.71
N PRO A 80 4.88 -16.06 5.25
CA PRO A 80 4.67 -16.31 3.82
C PRO A 80 3.65 -15.33 3.25
N ASP A 81 3.67 -15.16 1.92
CA ASP A 81 2.64 -14.35 1.25
C ASP A 81 1.23 -14.86 1.55
N LEU A 82 0.30 -13.93 1.68
CA LEU A 82 -1.12 -14.25 1.73
C LEU A 82 -1.65 -14.39 0.32
N VAL A 83 -2.08 -15.60 0.00
CA VAL A 83 -2.90 -15.91 -1.17
C VAL A 83 -4.25 -16.39 -0.66
N LEU A 84 -5.32 -15.73 -1.08
CA LEU A 84 -6.69 -16.12 -0.78
C LEU A 84 -7.31 -16.70 -2.04
N VAL A 85 -7.88 -17.90 -1.91
CA VAL A 85 -8.71 -18.55 -2.94
C VAL A 85 -10.11 -18.70 -2.35
N ASP A 86 -11.09 -18.04 -2.97
CA ASP A 86 -12.47 -17.98 -2.47
C ASP A 86 -12.52 -17.60 -0.98
N GLY A 87 -11.73 -16.57 -0.62
CA GLY A 87 -11.63 -16.02 0.73
C GLY A 87 -10.85 -16.87 1.74
N LYS A 88 -10.31 -18.02 1.34
CA LYS A 88 -9.55 -18.92 2.23
C LYS A 88 -8.05 -18.86 1.96
N PRO A 89 -7.20 -18.78 3.01
CA PRO A 89 -5.75 -18.86 2.82
C PRO A 89 -5.33 -20.15 2.12
N ALA A 90 -4.52 -20.01 1.07
CA ALA A 90 -3.92 -21.10 0.29
C ALA A 90 -2.40 -21.14 0.54
N PRO A 91 -1.92 -21.80 1.61
CA PRO A 91 -0.51 -21.74 2.03
C PRO A 91 0.46 -22.47 1.09
N ASP A 92 -0.05 -23.24 0.13
CA ASP A 92 0.72 -23.87 -0.94
C ASP A 92 1.02 -22.93 -2.12
N LEU A 93 0.41 -21.74 -2.13
CA LEU A 93 0.62 -20.71 -3.14
C LEU A 93 1.42 -19.53 -2.56
N ASP A 94 2.13 -18.85 -3.45
CA ASP A 94 2.85 -17.60 -3.19
C ASP A 94 2.54 -16.58 -4.27
N ARG A 95 3.17 -15.39 -4.17
CA ARG A 95 2.98 -14.30 -5.14
C ARG A 95 3.29 -14.66 -6.60
N PHE A 96 4.06 -15.72 -6.88
CA PHE A 96 4.43 -16.10 -8.24
C PHE A 96 3.63 -17.31 -8.74
N THR A 97 3.47 -18.34 -7.91
CA THR A 97 2.71 -19.55 -8.24
C THR A 97 1.22 -19.28 -8.33
N ALA A 98 0.68 -18.34 -7.55
CA ALA A 98 -0.71 -17.91 -7.66
C ALA A 98 -1.02 -17.31 -9.05
N LEU A 99 -0.08 -16.56 -9.64
CA LEU A 99 -0.28 -15.94 -10.97
C LEU A 99 -0.55 -16.96 -12.07
N GLU A 100 -0.12 -18.22 -11.91
CA GLU A 100 -0.42 -19.27 -12.90
C GLU A 100 -1.88 -19.75 -12.84
N ARG A 101 -2.52 -19.56 -11.69
CA ARG A 101 -3.91 -19.96 -11.43
C ARG A 101 -4.91 -18.81 -11.55
N MET A 102 -4.43 -17.57 -11.48
CA MET A 102 -5.27 -16.38 -11.56
C MET A 102 -5.94 -16.25 -12.94
N SER A 103 -7.18 -15.80 -12.89
CA SER A 103 -8.08 -15.57 -14.03
C SER A 103 -8.39 -14.07 -14.18
N PRO A 104 -8.88 -13.62 -15.35
CA PRO A 104 -9.26 -12.23 -15.55
C PRO A 104 -10.13 -11.66 -14.43
N GLY A 105 -9.77 -10.46 -13.96
CA GLY A 105 -10.44 -9.79 -12.85
C GLY A 105 -10.01 -10.23 -11.45
N ASP A 106 -9.19 -11.27 -11.28
CA ASP A 106 -8.56 -11.55 -9.97
C ASP A 106 -7.62 -10.41 -9.57
N VAL A 107 -7.37 -10.27 -8.26
CA VAL A 107 -6.71 -9.06 -7.71
C VAL A 107 -5.31 -9.39 -7.22
N PHE A 108 -4.33 -8.61 -7.69
CA PHE A 108 -2.98 -8.60 -7.19
C PHE A 108 -2.71 -7.27 -6.47
N ILE A 109 -2.49 -7.34 -5.16
CA ILE A 109 -2.25 -6.16 -4.33
C ILE A 109 -0.75 -5.89 -4.23
N LYS A 110 -0.29 -4.69 -4.54
CA LYS A 110 1.13 -4.34 -4.42
C LYS A 110 1.32 -2.89 -3.99
N GLY A 111 1.80 -2.67 -2.77
CA GLY A 111 2.20 -1.33 -2.33
C GLY A 111 3.44 -0.79 -3.05
N ALA A 112 3.74 0.49 -2.86
CA ALA A 112 4.83 1.21 -3.52
C ALA A 112 5.79 1.91 -2.54
N ASN A 113 6.86 2.51 -3.08
CA ASN A 113 7.89 3.28 -2.37
C ASN A 113 7.86 4.77 -2.70
N ALA A 114 7.29 5.12 -3.86
CA ALA A 114 7.11 6.48 -4.32
C ALA A 114 5.73 6.61 -5.00
N LEU A 115 5.18 7.81 -5.01
CA LEU A 115 3.91 8.15 -5.63
C LEU A 115 4.02 9.55 -6.29
N ASN A 116 3.57 9.68 -7.54
CA ASN A 116 3.16 10.96 -8.09
C ASN A 116 1.65 10.86 -8.30
N TYR A 117 0.86 11.29 -7.31
CA TYR A 117 -0.58 11.03 -7.28
C TYR A 117 -1.27 11.69 -8.47
N ALA A 118 -0.94 12.94 -8.76
CA ALA A 118 -1.49 13.70 -9.89
C ALA A 118 -1.23 13.05 -11.26
N ASN A 119 -0.14 12.29 -11.41
CA ASN A 119 0.22 11.60 -12.66
C ASN A 119 -0.29 10.16 -12.70
N GLY A 120 -0.87 9.64 -11.61
CA GLY A 120 -1.31 8.26 -11.52
C GLY A 120 -0.16 7.24 -11.63
N VAL A 121 1.03 7.60 -11.12
CA VAL A 121 2.22 6.75 -11.20
C VAL A 121 2.72 6.40 -9.81
N ALA A 122 2.98 5.11 -9.57
CA ALA A 122 3.65 4.64 -8.37
C ALA A 122 5.03 4.07 -8.72
N GLY A 123 5.99 4.18 -7.81
CA GLY A 123 7.36 3.71 -8.00
C GLY A 123 7.72 2.65 -6.96
N VAL A 124 8.33 1.55 -7.39
CA VAL A 124 8.82 0.49 -6.50
C VAL A 124 10.33 0.45 -6.54
N SER A 125 10.97 0.53 -5.37
CA SER A 125 12.43 0.41 -5.28
C SER A 125 12.85 -1.03 -5.49
N ILE A 126 13.81 -1.25 -6.39
CA ILE A 126 14.31 -2.56 -6.79
C ILE A 126 15.78 -2.67 -6.41
N GLY A 127 16.09 -3.63 -5.53
CA GLY A 127 17.46 -4.05 -5.22
C GLY A 127 17.81 -5.45 -5.71
N ASN A 128 16.85 -6.16 -6.33
CA ASN A 128 17.07 -7.50 -6.87
C ASN A 128 17.32 -7.42 -8.39
N PRO A 129 18.38 -8.07 -8.92
CA PRO A 129 18.74 -7.99 -10.34
C PRO A 129 17.67 -8.54 -11.30
N THR A 130 16.67 -9.30 -10.82
CA THR A 130 15.56 -9.79 -11.65
C THR A 130 14.32 -8.89 -11.61
N GLY A 131 14.42 -7.67 -11.06
CA GLY A 131 13.29 -6.74 -10.96
C GLY A 131 12.37 -7.00 -9.75
N GLY A 132 12.74 -7.92 -8.87
CA GLY A 132 11.97 -8.28 -7.68
C GLY A 132 10.56 -8.79 -8.00
N THR A 133 9.60 -8.55 -7.09
CA THR A 133 8.21 -8.98 -7.30
C THR A 133 7.59 -8.35 -8.53
N VAL A 134 7.83 -7.05 -8.78
CA VAL A 134 7.21 -6.34 -9.90
C VAL A 134 7.71 -6.91 -11.23
N GLY A 135 9.02 -7.07 -11.40
CA GLY A 135 9.60 -7.64 -12.62
C GLY A 135 9.08 -9.05 -12.93
N GLY A 136 8.93 -9.90 -11.91
CA GLY A 136 8.42 -11.26 -12.08
C GLY A 136 6.90 -11.38 -12.28
N ALA A 137 6.12 -10.38 -11.85
CA ALA A 137 4.66 -10.45 -11.83
C ALA A 137 3.98 -9.62 -12.93
N LEU A 138 4.51 -8.45 -13.28
CA LEU A 138 3.79 -7.44 -14.06
C LEU A 138 3.34 -7.94 -15.44
N GLY A 139 4.19 -8.69 -16.15
CA GLY A 139 3.83 -9.27 -17.44
C GLY A 139 2.63 -10.22 -17.35
N ARG A 140 2.54 -11.02 -16.28
CA ARG A 140 1.40 -11.93 -16.04
C ARG A 140 0.15 -11.17 -15.61
N ILE A 141 0.30 -10.16 -14.75
CA ILE A 141 -0.79 -9.28 -14.32
C ILE A 141 -1.47 -8.65 -15.54
N ILE A 142 -0.68 -8.06 -16.45
CA ILE A 142 -1.20 -7.45 -17.68
C ILE A 142 -1.77 -8.51 -18.63
N GLY A 143 -0.99 -9.54 -18.95
CA GLY A 143 -1.37 -10.56 -19.92
C GLY A 143 -2.62 -11.35 -19.55
N ARG A 144 -2.87 -11.57 -18.25
CA ARG A 144 -4.06 -12.26 -17.72
C ARG A 144 -5.21 -11.32 -17.38
N LYS A 145 -5.06 -10.01 -17.60
CA LYS A 145 -6.08 -8.99 -17.30
C LYS A 145 -6.50 -9.01 -15.82
N LEU A 146 -5.51 -9.09 -14.94
CA LEU A 146 -5.70 -9.02 -13.49
C LEU A 146 -5.87 -7.55 -13.07
N HIS A 147 -6.50 -7.31 -11.92
CA HIS A 147 -6.50 -6.00 -11.29
C HIS A 147 -5.23 -5.82 -10.46
N LEU A 148 -4.40 -4.84 -10.82
CA LEU A 148 -3.30 -4.39 -9.99
C LEU A 148 -3.79 -3.27 -9.06
N LEU A 149 -4.04 -3.61 -7.80
CA LEU A 149 -4.41 -2.64 -6.76
C LEU A 149 -3.15 -2.20 -6.01
N ILE A 150 -2.93 -0.89 -5.92
CA ILE A 150 -1.72 -0.27 -5.39
C ILE A 150 -2.09 0.53 -4.13
N PRO A 151 -2.22 -0.12 -2.97
CA PRO A 151 -2.41 0.58 -1.71
C PRO A 151 -1.11 1.29 -1.31
N VAL A 152 -1.16 2.60 -1.24
CA VAL A 152 0.00 3.46 -0.96
C VAL A 152 -0.50 4.70 -0.24
N GLY A 153 0.08 5.03 0.91
CA GLY A 153 -0.29 6.27 1.58
C GLY A 153 0.40 7.47 0.95
N LEU A 154 -0.20 8.65 1.11
CA LEU A 154 0.34 9.90 0.58
C LEU A 154 1.67 10.29 1.24
N GLU A 155 2.10 9.63 2.33
CA GLU A 155 3.44 9.82 2.91
C GLU A 155 4.57 9.46 1.94
N LYS A 156 4.25 8.70 0.89
CA LYS A 156 5.18 8.30 -0.18
C LYS A 156 5.10 9.17 -1.42
N GLU A 157 4.32 10.25 -1.39
CA GLU A 157 4.33 11.20 -2.49
C GLU A 157 5.72 11.86 -2.61
N VAL A 158 6.29 11.81 -3.81
CA VAL A 158 7.61 12.37 -4.10
C VAL A 158 7.47 13.58 -5.03
N PRO A 159 8.29 14.63 -4.83
CA PRO A 159 8.18 15.86 -5.62
C PRO A 159 8.79 15.75 -7.01
N TYR A 160 9.61 14.72 -7.28
CA TYR A 160 10.25 14.49 -8.57
C TYR A 160 9.45 13.48 -9.40
N ASP A 161 9.47 13.61 -10.72
CA ASP A 161 8.77 12.67 -11.61
C ASP A 161 9.39 11.28 -11.56
N ILE A 162 8.57 10.26 -11.26
CA ILE A 162 9.00 8.88 -11.07
C ILE A 162 9.54 8.27 -12.36
N VAL A 163 8.98 8.63 -13.52
CA VAL A 163 9.44 8.09 -14.80
C VAL A 163 10.82 8.66 -15.12
N GLU A 164 11.01 9.97 -14.96
CA GLU A 164 12.33 10.59 -15.11
C GLU A 164 13.35 10.04 -14.12
N ALA A 165 12.99 9.93 -12.84
CA ALA A 165 13.86 9.34 -11.82
C ALA A 165 14.26 7.90 -12.18
N SER A 166 13.33 7.10 -12.71
CA SER A 166 13.62 5.73 -13.12
C SER A 166 14.65 5.64 -14.24
N GLN A 167 14.62 6.58 -15.20
CA GLN A 167 15.57 6.63 -16.31
C GLN A 167 16.96 7.00 -15.82
N LEU A 168 17.06 8.01 -14.93
CA LEU A 168 18.32 8.41 -14.31
C LEU A 168 18.94 7.29 -13.49
N LEU A 169 18.13 6.60 -12.67
CA LEU A 169 18.58 5.48 -11.83
C LEU A 169 18.96 4.22 -12.64
N ALA A 170 18.50 4.10 -13.87
CA ALA A 170 18.82 2.99 -14.77
C ALA A 170 20.04 3.26 -15.66
N SER A 171 20.62 4.47 -15.59
CA SER A 171 21.81 4.83 -16.36
C SER A 171 23.03 4.00 -15.94
N ASP A 172 24.01 3.88 -16.85
CA ASP A 172 25.28 3.19 -16.66
C ASP A 172 26.38 4.10 -16.06
N GLU A 173 25.98 5.26 -15.52
CA GLU A 173 26.87 6.20 -14.85
C GLU A 173 27.55 5.57 -13.63
N GLU A 174 28.73 6.09 -13.26
CA GLU A 174 29.45 5.64 -12.07
C GLU A 174 28.64 5.93 -10.79
N GLN A 175 28.50 4.92 -9.92
CA GLN A 175 27.67 5.00 -8.72
C GLN A 175 28.51 4.94 -7.45
N LEU A 176 28.18 5.79 -6.47
CA LEU A 176 28.72 5.70 -5.12
C LEU A 176 27.76 4.96 -4.20
N GLY A 177 28.20 3.81 -3.69
CA GLY A 177 27.39 2.98 -2.79
C GLY A 177 26.28 2.22 -3.52
N ASN A 178 25.24 1.83 -2.78
CA ASN A 178 24.12 1.06 -3.34
C ASN A 178 23.00 2.01 -3.80
N VAL A 179 22.86 2.17 -5.11
CA VAL A 179 21.76 2.91 -5.74
C VAL A 179 20.70 1.92 -6.17
N LEU A 180 19.50 2.01 -5.59
CA LEU A 180 18.38 1.16 -5.98
C LEU A 180 17.80 1.65 -7.30
N SER A 181 17.40 0.72 -8.18
CA SER A 181 16.58 1.08 -9.33
C SER A 181 15.17 1.43 -8.87
N LEU A 182 14.45 2.21 -9.67
CA LEU A 182 13.04 2.53 -9.46
C LEU A 182 12.23 1.96 -10.61
N PHE A 183 11.21 1.16 -10.32
CA PHE A 183 10.31 0.59 -11.32
C PHE A 183 8.98 1.34 -11.29
N PRO A 184 8.67 2.18 -12.31
CA PRO A 184 7.37 2.81 -12.45
C PRO A 184 6.27 1.78 -12.76
N ILE A 185 5.18 1.82 -12.01
CA ILE A 185 4.02 0.96 -12.22
C ILE A 185 2.75 1.79 -12.32
N HIS A 186 1.85 1.32 -13.20
CA HIS A 186 0.50 1.85 -13.36
C HIS A 186 -0.51 0.79 -12.95
N GLY A 187 -1.55 1.23 -12.24
CA GLY A 187 -2.61 0.37 -11.72
C GLY A 187 -3.62 1.24 -10.98
N GLU A 188 -4.49 0.61 -10.21
CA GLU A 188 -5.44 1.32 -9.36
C GLU A 188 -4.73 1.79 -8.10
N ILE A 189 -4.38 3.08 -8.05
CA ILE A 189 -3.82 3.71 -6.85
C ILE A 189 -4.92 3.86 -5.80
N PHE A 190 -4.61 3.52 -4.56
CA PHE A 190 -5.54 3.57 -3.44
C PHE A 190 -4.87 4.13 -2.19
N THR A 191 -5.24 5.36 -1.84
CA THR A 191 -4.67 6.16 -0.75
C THR A 191 -5.73 6.44 0.33
N GLU A 192 -5.40 7.31 1.29
CA GLU A 192 -6.35 7.87 2.25
C GLU A 192 -7.53 8.59 1.57
N ILE A 193 -7.29 9.22 0.41
CA ILE A 193 -8.32 9.93 -0.37
C ILE A 193 -9.37 8.94 -0.84
N GLU A 194 -8.96 7.88 -1.53
CA GLU A 194 -9.88 6.84 -2.02
C GLU A 194 -10.57 6.12 -0.85
N ALA A 195 -9.85 5.84 0.23
CA ALA A 195 -10.41 5.13 1.38
C ALA A 195 -11.57 5.89 2.03
N LEU A 196 -11.38 7.17 2.35
CA LEU A 196 -12.42 8.00 2.98
C LEU A 196 -13.55 8.34 2.00
N GLY A 197 -13.24 8.58 0.72
CA GLY A 197 -14.23 8.79 -0.31
C GLY A 197 -15.16 7.57 -0.49
N ILE A 198 -14.61 6.36 -0.44
CA ILE A 198 -15.41 5.13 -0.58
C ILE A 198 -16.18 4.78 0.70
N LEU A 199 -15.57 4.96 1.86
CA LEU A 199 -16.20 4.57 3.14
C LEU A 199 -17.29 5.55 3.56
N TYR A 200 -17.12 6.85 3.29
CA TYR A 200 -17.98 7.91 3.84
C TYR A 200 -18.51 8.90 2.79
N GLY A 201 -18.12 8.79 1.52
CA GLY A 201 -18.62 9.70 0.48
C GLY A 201 -18.10 11.13 0.59
N VAL A 202 -17.00 11.36 1.31
CA VAL A 202 -16.40 12.70 1.52
C VAL A 202 -15.30 13.01 0.50
N ASP A 203 -15.19 14.27 0.11
CA ASP A 203 -14.03 14.79 -0.59
C ASP A 203 -12.88 14.99 0.39
N VAL A 204 -11.67 14.62 -0.02
CA VAL A 204 -10.47 14.63 0.82
C VAL A 204 -9.35 15.38 0.13
N ILE A 205 -8.75 16.34 0.83
CA ILE A 205 -7.63 17.13 0.32
C ILE A 205 -6.48 17.06 1.34
N PRO A 206 -5.30 16.53 0.98
CA PRO A 206 -4.12 16.67 1.83
C PRO A 206 -3.69 18.14 1.88
N VAL A 207 -3.66 18.73 3.07
CA VAL A 207 -3.37 20.16 3.29
C VAL A 207 -2.07 20.42 4.06
N ALA A 208 -1.52 19.41 4.72
CA ALA A 208 -0.17 19.43 5.27
C ALA A 208 0.38 18.02 5.44
N ALA A 209 1.71 17.89 5.49
CA ALA A 209 2.41 16.63 5.71
C ALA A 209 3.64 16.83 6.59
N GLY A 210 4.05 15.77 7.27
CA GLY A 210 5.19 15.76 8.18
C GLY A 210 4.83 16.23 9.58
N GLY A 211 5.05 15.35 10.56
CA GLY A 211 4.94 15.65 11.99
C GLY A 211 6.24 15.34 12.74
N ILE A 212 6.15 15.34 14.06
CA ILE A 212 7.26 15.05 14.98
C ILE A 212 6.75 14.16 16.13
N ALA A 213 7.67 13.51 16.84
CA ALA A 213 7.38 12.77 18.08
C ALA A 213 6.35 11.64 17.88
N GLY A 214 6.50 10.84 16.83
CA GLY A 214 5.62 9.72 16.49
C GLY A 214 4.66 10.00 15.33
N ALA A 215 4.60 11.25 14.86
CA ALA A 215 3.83 11.66 13.68
C ALA A 215 4.71 11.91 12.44
N GLU A 216 5.95 11.41 12.41
CA GLU A 216 6.82 11.50 11.24
C GLU A 216 6.14 10.86 10.01
N GLY A 217 6.08 11.57 8.89
CA GLY A 217 5.34 11.15 7.70
C GLY A 217 3.81 11.21 7.83
N GLY A 218 3.27 11.73 8.93
CA GLY A 218 1.83 11.95 9.09
C GLY A 218 1.26 13.01 8.16
N LEU A 219 -0.06 13.02 8.02
CA LEU A 219 -0.82 13.87 7.11
C LEU A 219 -1.89 14.65 7.86
N ARG A 220 -2.15 15.89 7.40
CA ARG A 220 -3.37 16.62 7.71
C ARG A 220 -4.28 16.60 6.49
N LEU A 221 -5.50 16.12 6.67
CA LEU A 221 -6.48 16.02 5.61
C LEU A 221 -7.65 16.94 5.91
N LEU A 222 -8.04 17.74 4.92
CA LEU A 222 -9.29 18.48 4.91
C LEU A 222 -10.38 17.58 4.33
N LEU A 223 -11.44 17.36 5.10
CA LEU A 223 -12.64 16.64 4.68
C LEU A 223 -13.73 17.66 4.33
N LEU A 224 -14.40 17.44 3.19
CA LEU A 224 -15.50 18.25 2.69
C LEU A 224 -16.64 17.33 2.28
N GLY A 225 -17.88 17.72 2.56
CA GLY A 225 -19.05 16.91 2.21
C GLY A 225 -20.31 17.30 2.98
N GLU A 226 -21.31 16.42 2.97
CA GLU A 226 -22.49 16.58 3.82
C GLU A 226 -22.13 16.51 5.30
N ARG A 227 -22.97 17.12 6.15
CA ARG A 227 -22.68 17.24 7.59
C ARG A 227 -22.47 15.86 8.24
N ASP A 228 -23.39 14.95 8.00
CA ASP A 228 -23.43 13.66 8.68
C ASP A 228 -22.29 12.76 8.18
N ASP A 229 -22.04 12.73 6.87
CA ASP A 229 -20.91 12.01 6.25
C ASP A 229 -19.55 12.46 6.81
N VAL A 230 -19.34 13.77 6.95
CA VAL A 230 -18.11 14.32 7.54
C VAL A 230 -17.99 13.96 9.02
N GLN A 231 -19.10 13.96 9.77
CA GLN A 231 -19.09 13.57 11.18
C GLN A 231 -18.78 12.07 11.35
N ASP A 232 -19.35 11.21 10.53
CA ASP A 232 -19.09 9.77 10.54
C ASP A 232 -17.64 9.46 10.16
N ALA A 233 -17.10 10.15 9.14
CA ALA A 233 -15.69 10.02 8.76
C ALA A 233 -14.75 10.42 9.90
N VAL A 234 -15.03 11.54 10.59
CA VAL A 234 -14.24 11.99 11.75
C VAL A 234 -14.33 10.99 12.89
N ALA A 235 -15.53 10.53 13.25
CA ALA A 235 -15.72 9.58 14.33
C ALA A 235 -14.99 8.26 14.07
N PHE A 236 -14.99 7.80 12.81
CA PHE A 236 -14.20 6.64 12.41
C PHE A 236 -12.70 6.87 12.54
N ILE A 237 -12.20 8.02 12.08
CA ILE A 237 -10.78 8.36 12.20
C ILE A 237 -10.37 8.37 13.67
N GLU A 238 -11.15 8.99 14.54
CA GLU A 238 -10.93 8.98 16.00
C GLU A 238 -10.90 7.56 16.56
N SER A 239 -11.69 6.63 16.00
CA SER A 239 -11.70 5.23 16.43
C SER A 239 -10.44 4.43 16.06
N ILE A 240 -9.72 4.84 15.02
CA ILE A 240 -8.45 4.21 14.61
C ILE A 240 -7.22 4.97 15.11
N GLN A 241 -7.40 6.17 15.66
CA GLN A 241 -6.32 6.95 16.25
C GLN A 241 -5.70 6.20 17.45
N GLY A 242 -4.37 6.25 17.53
CA GLY A 242 -3.59 5.41 18.44
C GLY A 242 -3.23 4.04 17.87
N GLU A 243 -3.48 3.76 16.59
CA GLU A 243 -2.95 2.57 15.92
C GLU A 243 -1.44 2.47 16.18
N PRO A 244 -0.94 1.34 16.73
CA PRO A 244 0.46 1.20 17.06
C PRO A 244 1.35 1.42 15.84
N ALA A 245 2.41 2.21 16.02
CA ALA A 245 3.45 2.33 15.04
C ALA A 245 4.03 0.94 14.70
N LEU A 246 4.44 0.76 13.45
CA LEU A 246 5.04 -0.47 12.97
C LEU A 246 6.38 -0.81 13.69
N ILE A 247 6.92 0.17 14.44
CA ILE A 247 8.14 0.12 15.24
C ILE A 247 7.92 0.90 16.53
#